data_AF-A0A7C7JN74-F1
#
_entry.id   AF-A0A7C7JN74-F1
#
_cell.length_a   1.000
_cell.length_b   1.000
_cell.length_c   1.000
_cell.angle_alpha   90.00
_cell.angle_beta   90.00
_cell.angle_gamma   90.00
#
_symmetry.space_group_name_H-M   'P 1'
#
loop_
_entity.id
_entity.type
_entity.pdbx_description
1 polymer ?
#
loop_
_entity_poly.entity_id
_entity_poly.type
_entity_poly.pdbx_seq_one_letter_code
_entity_poly.pdbx_strand_id
1 'polypeptide(L)'
;MKIFIKSNMFVIQTNSSILSIDWFGDFLLSHSKDTIFLPMSVMIFLDEDIIDERKKFLIRLAKFYSNQHQLDYERFVRNFLRFLNRPIKIEFKQKNIIRGDVEVYLDALSPKDVKILLQHENPWIITHFVSQLNRFITEFDNRRLFLDASDDRSKSRLDRVLKKRNFLFFNMKFTYSKNFLTVLFSEYTQNYQQQQERYQSYSQSQSKSQSQSQNNSYNFNFHHENSFNSPNYYQDATLAHHYRVLELQYNASLKEVKANYRKLAKRYHPDRVHNKNQSIVELYTKKFQEIQTSYQFLKEYLEER
;
A
#
# COMPACT_ATOMS: atom_id res chain seq x y z
N MET A 1 31.19 20.00 2.31
CA MET A 1 30.94 18.67 1.69
C MET A 1 32.27 17.92 1.55
N LYS A 2 32.32 16.60 1.37
CA LYS A 2 33.56 15.88 0.99
C LYS A 2 33.29 15.03 -0.26
N ILE A 3 34.21 15.03 -1.21
CA ILE A 3 34.12 14.20 -2.42
C ILE A 3 35.40 13.38 -2.53
N PHE A 4 35.27 12.09 -2.78
CA PHE A 4 36.39 11.19 -3.00
C PHE A 4 36.00 10.03 -3.91
N ILE A 5 37.00 9.29 -4.38
CA ILE A 5 36.81 8.17 -5.29
C ILE A 5 37.08 6.90 -4.50
N LYS A 6 36.17 5.92 -4.58
CA LYS A 6 36.34 4.63 -3.91
C LYS A 6 35.91 3.51 -4.85
N SER A 7 36.82 2.57 -5.14
CA SER A 7 36.52 1.39 -5.96
C SER A 7 35.82 1.75 -7.28
N ASN A 8 36.34 2.76 -8.00
CA ASN A 8 35.79 3.24 -9.28
C ASN A 8 34.38 3.88 -9.20
N MET A 9 33.91 4.20 -7.98
CA MET A 9 32.69 4.96 -7.73
C MET A 9 33.01 6.40 -7.32
N PHE A 10 32.14 7.31 -7.71
CA PHE A 10 32.19 8.71 -7.32
C PHE A 10 31.41 8.90 -6.02
N VAL A 11 32.10 9.19 -4.91
CA VAL A 11 31.50 9.24 -3.58
C VAL A 11 31.39 10.68 -3.09
N ILE A 12 30.17 11.09 -2.74
CA ILE A 12 29.83 12.39 -2.19
C ILE A 12 29.37 12.20 -0.76
N GLN A 13 30.15 12.68 0.20
CA GLN A 13 29.79 12.63 1.61
C GLN A 13 29.30 14.00 2.09
N THR A 14 28.04 14.08 2.51
CA THR A 14 27.36 15.35 2.80
C THR A 14 26.36 15.24 3.96
N ASN A 15 25.74 16.35 4.35
CA ASN A 15 24.66 16.39 5.33
C ASN A 15 23.30 16.29 4.61
N SER A 16 22.26 15.92 5.36
CA SER A 16 20.88 15.78 4.85
C SER A 16 20.32 17.07 4.24
N SER A 17 20.77 18.23 4.73
CA SER A 17 20.37 19.55 4.23
C SER A 17 20.70 19.78 2.75
N ILE A 18 21.55 18.98 2.12
CA ILE A 18 21.79 19.09 0.67
C ILE A 18 20.52 18.76 -0.14
N LEU A 19 19.62 17.94 0.40
CA LEU A 19 18.40 17.53 -0.33
C LEU A 19 17.38 18.66 -0.48
N SER A 20 17.49 19.72 0.31
CA SER A 20 16.64 20.92 0.15
C SER A 20 17.17 21.87 -0.91
N ILE A 21 18.31 21.57 -1.54
CA ILE A 21 18.84 22.37 -2.64
C ILE A 21 18.25 21.83 -3.94
N ASP A 22 17.47 22.66 -4.64
CA ASP A 22 16.68 22.31 -5.82
C ASP A 22 17.45 21.41 -6.80
N TRP A 23 18.60 21.87 -7.31
CA TRP A 23 19.37 21.13 -8.31
C TRP A 23 19.88 19.75 -7.84
N PHE A 24 20.08 19.56 -6.54
CA PHE A 24 20.54 18.30 -5.97
C PHE A 24 19.37 17.36 -5.72
N GLY A 25 18.26 17.91 -5.21
CA GLY A 25 17.00 17.19 -5.03
C GLY A 25 16.44 16.69 -6.36
N ASP A 26 16.31 17.59 -7.32
CA ASP A 26 15.80 17.31 -8.67
C ASP A 26 16.61 16.21 -9.39
N PHE A 27 17.94 16.21 -9.22
CA PHE A 27 18.79 15.16 -9.76
C PHE A 27 18.44 13.78 -9.19
N LEU A 28 18.20 13.66 -7.90
CA LEU A 28 17.83 12.36 -7.30
C LEU A 28 16.41 11.93 -7.65
N LEU A 29 15.49 12.89 -7.77
CA LEU A 29 14.11 12.61 -8.16
C LEU A 29 14.03 12.15 -9.63
N SER A 30 14.79 12.79 -10.52
CA SER A 30 14.89 12.38 -11.93
C SER A 30 15.54 11.01 -12.12
N HIS A 31 16.48 10.63 -11.25
CA HIS A 31 17.20 9.34 -11.31
C HIS A 31 16.55 8.27 -10.43
N SER A 32 15.25 8.35 -10.19
CA SER A 32 14.57 7.47 -9.24
C SER A 32 14.51 5.99 -9.65
N LYS A 33 14.57 5.70 -10.95
CA LYS A 33 14.51 4.34 -11.50
C LYS A 33 15.86 3.62 -11.43
N ASP A 34 16.95 4.35 -11.58
CA ASP A 34 18.34 3.90 -11.54
C ASP A 34 19.01 4.14 -10.18
N THR A 35 18.22 4.47 -9.16
CA THR A 35 18.70 4.72 -7.80
C THR A 35 18.32 3.60 -6.83
N ILE A 36 19.31 3.14 -6.05
CA ILE A 36 19.12 2.32 -4.86
C ILE A 36 19.27 3.18 -3.60
N PHE A 37 18.20 3.22 -2.81
CA PHE A 37 18.18 3.89 -1.51
C PHE A 37 18.60 2.93 -0.39
N LEU A 38 19.61 3.33 0.38
CA LEU A 38 20.18 2.60 1.52
C LEU A 38 19.96 3.43 2.82
N PRO A 39 20.05 2.83 4.02
CA PRO A 39 19.71 3.48 5.30
C PRO A 39 20.39 4.83 5.59
N MET A 40 21.50 5.15 4.92
CA MET A 40 22.23 6.42 5.04
C MET A 40 22.96 6.82 3.76
N SER A 41 22.59 6.21 2.64
CA SER A 41 23.23 6.52 1.37
C SER A 41 22.31 6.28 0.19
N VAL A 42 22.62 6.93 -0.91
CA VAL A 42 21.93 6.78 -2.18
C VAL A 42 22.96 6.35 -3.20
N MET A 43 22.68 5.28 -3.93
CA MET A 43 23.56 4.79 -4.99
C MET A 43 22.83 4.95 -6.32
N ILE A 44 23.43 5.69 -7.24
CA ILE A 44 22.84 6.09 -8.50
C ILE A 44 23.67 5.45 -9.61
N PHE A 45 23.03 4.54 -10.34
CA PHE A 45 23.65 3.83 -11.45
C PHE A 45 23.64 4.70 -12.70
N LEU A 46 24.18 4.17 -13.79
CA LEU A 46 24.12 4.87 -15.07
C LEU A 46 22.76 4.57 -15.70
N ASP A 47 22.06 5.62 -16.08
CA ASP A 47 20.94 5.59 -16.99
C ASP A 47 21.34 6.43 -18.21
N GLU A 48 21.40 5.78 -19.37
CA GLU A 48 21.84 6.40 -20.62
C GLU A 48 20.82 7.42 -21.14
N ASP A 49 19.53 7.23 -20.84
CA ASP A 49 18.45 8.10 -21.31
C ASP A 49 18.48 9.49 -20.66
N ILE A 50 19.10 9.62 -19.50
CA ILE A 50 19.18 10.87 -18.70
C ILE A 50 20.63 11.31 -18.43
N ILE A 51 21.57 10.89 -19.27
CA ILE A 51 23.00 11.20 -19.11
C ILE A 51 23.31 12.71 -19.11
N ASP A 52 22.51 13.50 -19.82
CA ASP A 52 22.65 14.96 -19.84
C ASP A 52 22.31 15.61 -18.49
N GLU A 53 21.30 15.11 -17.78
CA GLU A 53 20.98 15.57 -16.43
C GLU A 53 22.10 15.20 -15.45
N ARG A 54 22.68 14.02 -15.61
CA ARG A 54 23.88 13.61 -14.85
C ARG A 54 25.08 14.51 -15.12
N LYS A 55 25.32 14.89 -16.37
CA LYS A 55 26.38 15.84 -16.75
C LYS A 55 26.14 17.21 -16.10
N LYS A 56 24.91 17.74 -16.18
CA LYS A 56 24.51 19.00 -15.54
C LYS A 56 24.73 18.93 -14.02
N PHE A 57 24.36 17.83 -13.38
CA PHE A 57 24.58 17.61 -11.95
C PHE A 57 26.06 17.67 -11.59
N LEU A 58 26.94 16.97 -12.31
CA LEU A 58 28.39 16.98 -12.04
C LEU A 58 29.02 18.37 -12.19
N ILE A 59 28.56 19.16 -13.17
CA ILE A 59 29.00 20.55 -13.37
C ILE A 59 28.54 21.44 -12.21
N ARG A 60 27.26 21.35 -11.83
CA ARG A 60 26.72 22.10 -10.68
C ARG A 60 27.40 21.72 -9.38
N LEU A 61 27.70 20.43 -9.19
CA LEU A 61 28.44 19.91 -8.05
C LEU A 61 29.88 20.45 -8.02
N ALA A 62 30.56 20.50 -9.16
CA ALA A 62 31.90 21.08 -9.26
C ALA A 62 31.88 22.56 -8.83
N LYS A 63 30.93 23.34 -9.34
CA LYS A 63 30.73 24.76 -8.96
C LYS A 63 30.45 24.93 -7.47
N PHE A 64 29.56 24.09 -6.92
CA PHE A 64 29.22 24.14 -5.50
C PHE A 64 30.43 23.79 -4.62
N TYR A 65 31.19 22.75 -4.99
CA TYR A 65 32.37 22.31 -4.25
C TYR A 65 33.52 23.33 -4.34
N SER A 66 33.78 23.88 -5.53
CA SER A 66 34.83 24.89 -5.72
C SER A 66 34.54 26.15 -4.90
N ASN A 67 33.28 26.60 -4.87
CA ASN A 67 32.88 27.77 -4.08
C ASN A 67 33.01 27.53 -2.57
N GLN A 68 32.64 26.34 -2.07
CA GLN A 68 32.79 26.02 -0.64
C GLN A 68 34.25 25.99 -0.18
N HIS A 69 35.19 25.65 -1.07
CA HIS A 69 36.60 25.45 -0.73
C HIS A 69 37.53 26.54 -1.30
N GLN A 70 37.00 27.54 -2.02
CA GLN A 70 37.76 28.60 -2.72
C GLN A 70 38.83 28.03 -3.69
N LEU A 71 38.43 27.06 -4.52
CA LEU A 71 39.33 26.36 -5.45
C LEU A 71 38.99 26.61 -6.92
N ASP A 72 39.90 26.21 -7.82
CA ASP A 72 39.72 26.32 -9.28
C ASP A 72 38.59 25.41 -9.80
N TYR A 73 37.51 26.04 -10.24
CA TYR A 73 36.31 25.42 -10.81
C TYR A 73 36.61 24.57 -12.05
N GLU A 74 37.40 25.06 -13.00
CA GLU A 74 37.63 24.40 -14.30
C GLU A 74 38.34 23.05 -14.13
N ARG A 75 39.25 22.98 -13.17
CA ARG A 75 39.92 21.72 -12.79
C ARG A 75 38.94 20.71 -12.21
N PHE A 76 38.00 21.14 -11.37
CA PHE A 76 37.00 20.24 -10.79
C PHE A 76 35.98 19.74 -11.81
N VAL A 77 35.52 20.60 -12.72
CA VAL A 77 34.63 20.18 -13.82
C VAL A 77 35.27 19.06 -14.62
N ARG A 78 36.51 19.26 -15.10
CA ARG A 78 37.24 18.24 -15.85
C ARG A 78 37.38 16.94 -15.06
N ASN A 79 37.72 17.02 -13.78
CA ASN A 79 37.88 15.83 -12.94
C ASN A 79 36.56 15.09 -12.68
N PHE A 80 35.48 15.81 -12.38
CA PHE A 80 34.18 15.21 -12.05
C PHE A 80 33.53 14.58 -13.29
N LEU A 81 33.67 15.21 -14.47
CA LEU A 81 33.15 14.67 -15.73
C LEU A 81 33.79 13.32 -16.13
N ARG A 82 34.98 12.97 -15.63
CA ARG A 82 35.57 11.62 -15.83
C ARG A 82 34.72 10.51 -15.19
N PHE A 83 33.82 10.86 -14.27
CA PHE A 83 32.93 9.95 -13.57
C PHE A 83 31.52 9.93 -14.13
N LEU A 84 31.28 10.53 -15.31
CA LEU A 84 29.97 10.55 -15.96
C LEU A 84 29.37 9.14 -16.04
N ASN A 85 30.16 8.16 -16.47
CA ASN A 85 29.68 6.78 -16.67
C ASN A 85 29.91 5.87 -15.45
N ARG A 86 30.24 6.45 -14.28
CA ARG A 86 30.54 5.69 -13.06
C ARG A 86 29.39 5.84 -12.06
N PRO A 87 29.09 4.82 -11.23
CA PRO A 87 28.10 4.96 -10.18
C PRO A 87 28.44 6.12 -9.23
N ILE A 88 27.41 6.87 -8.84
CA ILE A 88 27.52 7.96 -7.87
C ILE A 88 26.93 7.46 -6.56
N LYS A 89 27.73 7.50 -5.48
CA LYS A 89 27.27 7.20 -4.13
C LYS A 89 27.21 8.47 -3.31
N ILE A 90 26.06 8.78 -2.75
CA ILE A 90 25.89 9.89 -1.82
C ILE A 90 25.74 9.30 -0.42
N GLU A 91 26.63 9.67 0.50
CA GLU A 91 26.63 9.22 1.89
C GLU A 91 26.28 10.38 2.82
N PHE A 92 25.35 10.14 3.74
CA PHE A 92 24.91 11.15 4.70
C PHE A 92 25.63 10.96 6.04
N LYS A 93 26.15 12.05 6.63
CA LYS A 93 27.02 11.97 7.83
C LYS A 93 26.30 11.77 9.17
N GLN A 94 25.03 12.15 9.28
CA GLN A 94 24.34 12.20 10.58
C GLN A 94 23.82 10.82 11.00
N LYS A 95 24.41 10.21 12.04
CA LYS A 95 23.90 8.96 12.66
C LYS A 95 22.47 9.11 13.20
N ASN A 96 22.15 10.29 13.75
CA ASN A 96 20.81 10.65 14.21
C ASN A 96 20.16 11.58 13.20
N ILE A 97 19.46 10.98 12.23
CA ILE A 97 18.61 11.72 11.30
C ILE A 97 17.37 12.16 12.07
N ILE A 98 17.15 13.46 12.22
CA ILE A 98 15.81 13.97 12.53
C ILE A 98 14.96 13.66 11.30
N ARG A 99 14.04 12.69 11.43
CA ARG A 99 13.16 12.31 10.34
C ARG A 99 11.93 13.20 10.38
N GLY A 100 11.61 13.84 9.26
CA GLY A 100 10.32 14.48 9.09
C GLY A 100 9.23 13.41 9.03
N ASP A 101 8.17 13.58 9.82
CA ASP A 101 7.02 12.71 9.71
C ASP A 101 6.24 13.03 8.44
N VAL A 102 5.84 11.99 7.72
CA VAL A 102 4.96 12.09 6.55
C VAL A 102 3.75 11.21 6.79
N GLU A 103 2.59 11.82 6.85
CA GLU A 103 1.33 11.09 6.98
C GLU A 103 0.89 10.55 5.63
N VAL A 104 0.68 9.23 5.59
CA VAL A 104 0.27 8.50 4.40
C VAL A 104 -1.03 7.77 4.73
N TYR A 105 -2.11 8.18 4.08
CA TYR A 105 -3.42 7.58 4.20
C TYR A 105 -3.63 6.51 3.11
N LEU A 106 -4.19 5.37 3.51
CA LEU A 106 -4.46 4.24 2.65
C LEU A 106 -5.94 3.92 2.62
N ASP A 107 -6.47 3.72 1.42
CA ASP A 107 -7.86 3.33 1.20
C ASP A 107 -7.96 2.22 0.16
N ALA A 108 -8.95 1.36 0.31
CA ALA A 108 -9.28 0.33 -0.65
C ALA A 108 -10.65 0.70 -1.23
N LEU A 109 -10.65 1.17 -2.48
CA LEU A 109 -11.87 1.57 -3.18
C LEU A 109 -12.65 0.34 -3.65
N SER A 110 -11.91 -0.74 -3.93
CA SER A 110 -12.42 -2.07 -4.25
C SER A 110 -11.42 -3.14 -3.76
N PRO A 111 -11.72 -4.43 -3.90
CA PRO A 111 -10.77 -5.51 -3.57
C PRO A 111 -9.48 -5.49 -4.42
N LYS A 112 -9.52 -4.73 -5.52
CA LYS A 112 -8.45 -4.62 -6.53
C LYS A 112 -7.91 -3.20 -6.65
N ASP A 113 -8.60 -2.20 -6.11
CA ASP A 113 -8.20 -0.80 -6.27
C ASP A 113 -7.76 -0.21 -4.93
N VAL A 114 -6.46 0.01 -4.80
CA VAL A 114 -5.87 0.64 -3.61
C VAL A 114 -5.44 2.05 -3.92
N LYS A 115 -5.79 2.98 -3.04
CA LYS A 115 -5.37 4.37 -3.07
C LYS A 115 -4.37 4.65 -1.96
N ILE A 116 -3.23 5.22 -2.33
CA ILE A 116 -2.27 5.84 -1.41
C ILE A 116 -2.42 7.36 -1.53
N LEU A 117 -2.58 8.07 -0.41
CA LEU A 117 -2.71 9.52 -0.36
C LEU A 117 -1.75 10.10 0.69
N LEU A 118 -0.88 11.00 0.27
CA LEU A 118 -0.07 11.79 1.19
C LEU A 118 -0.87 13.01 1.67
N GLN A 119 -0.81 13.29 2.98
CA GLN A 119 -1.45 14.47 3.55
C GLN A 119 -0.91 15.76 2.92
N HIS A 120 0.40 15.83 2.72
CA HIS A 120 1.12 16.93 2.06
C HIS A 120 2.02 16.41 0.93
N GLU A 121 2.30 17.26 -0.06
CA GLU A 121 3.23 16.90 -1.14
C GLU A 121 4.61 16.53 -0.58
N ASN A 122 5.10 15.37 -1.00
CA ASN A 122 6.46 14.96 -0.70
C ASN A 122 7.02 14.17 -1.88
N PRO A 123 7.77 14.82 -2.78
CA PRO A 123 8.31 14.20 -3.98
C PRO A 123 9.14 12.95 -3.69
N TRP A 124 9.87 12.92 -2.57
CA TRP A 124 10.69 11.79 -2.17
C TRP A 124 9.86 10.55 -1.84
N ILE A 125 8.76 10.73 -1.12
CA ILE A 125 7.87 9.62 -0.74
C ILE A 125 7.06 9.14 -1.95
N ILE A 126 6.57 10.03 -2.81
CA ILE A 126 5.93 9.63 -4.07
C ILE A 126 6.90 8.83 -4.92
N THR A 127 8.11 9.35 -5.12
CA THR A 127 9.16 8.68 -5.89
C THR A 127 9.51 7.32 -5.29
N HIS A 128 9.57 7.21 -3.97
CA HIS A 128 9.76 5.93 -3.29
C HIS A 128 8.65 4.95 -3.66
N PHE A 129 7.38 5.33 -3.51
CA PHE A 129 6.26 4.45 -3.86
C PHE A 129 6.25 4.08 -5.34
N VAL A 130 6.45 5.05 -6.24
CA VAL A 130 6.55 4.80 -7.68
C VAL A 130 7.66 3.81 -7.99
N SER A 131 8.87 4.00 -7.45
CA SER A 131 9.98 3.06 -7.68
C SER A 131 9.68 1.64 -7.21
N GLN A 132 8.95 1.50 -6.09
CA GLN A 132 8.69 0.18 -5.49
C GLN A 132 7.46 -0.51 -6.10
N LEU A 133 6.48 0.26 -6.57
CA LEU A 133 5.17 -0.22 -6.99
C LEU A 133 4.89 -0.02 -8.48
N ASN A 134 5.85 0.48 -9.26
CA ASN A 134 5.72 0.85 -10.68
C ASN A 134 4.84 -0.10 -11.52
N ARG A 135 5.03 -1.42 -11.37
CA ARG A 135 4.29 -2.44 -12.15
C ARG A 135 2.79 -2.51 -11.85
N PHE A 136 2.36 -1.94 -10.74
CA PHE A 136 1.00 -2.03 -10.22
C PHE A 136 0.31 -0.66 -10.19
N ILE A 137 0.98 0.41 -10.61
CA ILE A 137 0.42 1.77 -10.60
C ILE A 137 -0.46 1.95 -11.83
N THR A 138 -1.71 2.36 -11.60
CA THR A 138 -2.67 2.71 -12.67
C THR A 138 -2.64 4.21 -12.95
N GLU A 139 -2.54 5.03 -11.91
CA GLU A 139 -2.50 6.49 -12.00
C GLU A 139 -1.72 7.06 -10.80
N PHE A 140 -0.98 8.15 -10.99
CA PHE A 140 -0.37 8.88 -9.89
C PHE A 140 -0.22 10.38 -10.18
N ASP A 141 -0.22 11.17 -9.11
CA ASP A 141 0.11 12.60 -9.09
C ASP A 141 1.11 12.91 -7.96
N ASN A 142 1.32 14.18 -7.64
CA ASN A 142 2.27 14.63 -6.61
C ASN A 142 1.88 14.24 -5.16
N ARG A 143 0.68 13.68 -4.95
CA ARG A 143 0.12 13.34 -3.63
C ARG A 143 -0.58 11.99 -3.60
N ARG A 144 -1.00 11.44 -4.74
CA ARG A 144 -1.90 10.31 -4.86
C ARG A 144 -1.30 9.25 -5.75
N LEU A 145 -1.48 7.99 -5.37
CA LEU A 145 -1.20 6.84 -6.22
C LEU A 145 -2.40 5.92 -6.18
N PHE A 146 -2.79 5.42 -7.34
CA PHE A 146 -3.77 4.35 -7.50
C PHE A 146 -3.05 3.09 -7.96
N LEU A 147 -3.40 1.98 -7.33
CA LEU A 147 -2.75 0.70 -7.52
C LEU A 147 -3.77 -0.36 -7.89
N ASP A 148 -3.44 -1.15 -8.90
CA ASP A 148 -4.08 -2.42 -9.17
C ASP A 148 -3.49 -3.49 -8.23
N ALA A 149 -4.31 -3.90 -7.29
CA ALA A 149 -4.10 -4.94 -6.29
C ALA A 149 -4.87 -6.23 -6.65
N SER A 150 -5.12 -6.50 -7.94
CA SER A 150 -5.90 -7.67 -8.37
C SER A 150 -5.23 -9.02 -8.13
N ASP A 151 -3.89 -9.09 -8.09
CA ASP A 151 -3.13 -10.32 -7.90
C ASP A 151 -2.39 -10.40 -6.55
N ASP A 152 -2.01 -11.60 -6.13
CA ASP A 152 -1.31 -11.76 -4.84
C ASP A 152 0.09 -11.14 -4.82
N ARG A 153 0.70 -10.98 -6.01
CA ARG A 153 2.03 -10.36 -6.13
C ARG A 153 1.98 -8.88 -5.81
N SER A 154 0.96 -8.16 -6.28
CA SER A 154 0.72 -6.75 -6.01
C SER A 154 0.41 -6.54 -4.52
N LYS A 155 -0.50 -7.34 -3.94
CA LYS A 155 -0.80 -7.30 -2.49
C LYS A 155 0.44 -7.58 -1.63
N SER A 156 1.22 -8.59 -1.97
CA SER A 156 2.47 -8.94 -1.28
C SER A 156 3.57 -7.88 -1.47
N ARG A 157 3.60 -7.20 -2.61
CA ARG A 157 4.54 -6.09 -2.84
C ARG A 157 4.12 -4.87 -2.02
N LEU A 158 2.83 -4.53 -2.02
CA LEU A 158 2.27 -3.46 -1.22
C LEU A 158 2.58 -3.68 0.26
N ASP A 159 2.30 -4.85 0.82
CA ASP A 159 2.63 -5.20 2.22
C ASP A 159 4.11 -4.97 2.55
N ARG A 160 5.02 -5.42 1.68
CA ARG A 160 6.47 -5.19 1.84
C ARG A 160 6.85 -3.71 1.85
N VAL A 161 6.18 -2.90 1.05
CA VAL A 161 6.41 -1.44 1.01
C VAL A 161 5.87 -0.78 2.27
N LEU A 162 4.66 -1.13 2.71
CA LEU A 162 4.04 -0.56 3.92
C LEU A 162 4.76 -0.94 5.22
N LYS A 163 5.42 -2.11 5.24
CA LYS A 163 6.31 -2.52 6.36
C LYS A 163 7.53 -1.61 6.52
N LYS A 164 7.99 -0.96 5.45
CA LYS A 164 9.07 0.03 5.54
C LYS A 164 8.51 1.32 6.10
N ARG A 165 8.77 1.60 7.37
CA ARG A 165 8.36 2.86 8.02
C ARG A 165 9.31 4.02 7.77
N ASN A 166 10.57 3.73 7.42
CA ASN A 166 11.61 4.75 7.26
C ASN A 166 12.13 4.76 5.83
N PHE A 167 12.24 5.95 5.25
CA PHE A 167 12.86 6.16 3.96
C PHE A 167 13.66 7.47 3.98
N LEU A 168 14.96 7.42 3.67
CA LEU A 168 15.86 8.58 3.78
C LEU A 168 15.70 9.30 5.13
N PHE A 169 15.25 10.55 5.09
CA PHE A 169 15.02 11.44 6.21
C PHE A 169 13.54 11.57 6.58
N PHE A 170 12.72 10.59 6.18
CA PHE A 170 11.29 10.59 6.43
C PHE A 170 10.86 9.36 7.21
N ASN A 171 9.95 9.58 8.15
CA ASN A 171 9.22 8.56 8.86
C ASN A 171 7.77 8.55 8.35
N MET A 172 7.36 7.45 7.75
CA MET A 172 6.03 7.29 7.17
C MET A 172 5.05 6.79 8.24
N LYS A 173 4.10 7.66 8.58
CA LYS A 173 2.98 7.35 9.47
C LYS A 173 1.79 6.93 8.64
N PHE A 174 1.63 5.61 8.50
CA PHE A 174 0.52 5.04 7.77
C PHE A 174 -0.77 5.05 8.59
N THR A 175 -1.81 5.67 8.04
CA THR A 175 -3.19 5.58 8.50
C THR A 175 -4.03 4.89 7.42
N TYR A 176 -5.12 4.28 7.80
CA TYR A 176 -5.94 3.47 6.91
C TYR A 176 -7.41 3.81 7.10
N SER A 177 -8.20 3.68 6.05
CA SER A 177 -9.65 3.70 6.19
C SER A 177 -10.08 2.55 7.11
N LYS A 178 -11.17 2.76 7.88
CA LYS A 178 -11.63 1.77 8.87
C LYS A 178 -11.85 0.37 8.27
N ASN A 179 -12.19 0.31 6.98
CA ASN A 179 -12.52 -0.92 6.27
C ASN A 179 -11.44 -1.33 5.26
N PHE A 180 -10.26 -0.71 5.28
CA PHE A 180 -9.21 -0.93 4.29
C PHE A 180 -8.92 -2.42 4.08
N LEU A 181 -8.62 -3.15 5.15
CA LEU A 181 -8.33 -4.58 5.09
C LEU A 181 -9.56 -5.39 4.68
N THR A 182 -10.74 -5.05 5.21
CA THR A 182 -12.00 -5.75 4.88
C THR A 182 -12.31 -5.66 3.39
N VAL A 183 -12.16 -4.49 2.79
CA VAL A 183 -12.43 -4.30 1.35
C VAL A 183 -11.35 -5.01 0.54
N LEU A 184 -10.07 -4.80 0.87
CA LEU A 184 -8.93 -5.37 0.13
C LEU A 184 -8.91 -6.91 0.10
N PHE A 185 -9.43 -7.55 1.15
CA PHE A 185 -9.47 -9.01 1.30
C PHE A 185 -10.89 -9.60 1.25
N SER A 186 -11.90 -8.83 0.84
CA SER A 186 -13.29 -9.31 0.81
C SER A 186 -13.53 -10.52 -0.11
N GLU A 187 -12.79 -10.65 -1.21
CA GLU A 187 -12.84 -11.83 -2.10
C GLU A 187 -12.40 -13.11 -1.39
N TYR A 188 -11.44 -13.02 -0.48
CA TYR A 188 -11.04 -14.16 0.35
C TYR A 188 -12.17 -14.55 1.30
N THR A 189 -12.79 -13.58 1.97
CA THR A 189 -13.89 -13.83 2.91
C THR A 189 -15.06 -14.54 2.23
N GLN A 190 -15.41 -14.14 1.00
CA GLN A 190 -16.48 -14.78 0.22
C GLN A 190 -16.13 -16.22 -0.19
N ASN A 191 -14.89 -16.46 -0.62
CA ASN A 191 -14.44 -17.80 -1.00
C ASN A 191 -14.35 -18.74 0.21
N TYR A 192 -13.89 -18.27 1.37
CA TYR A 192 -13.87 -19.05 2.61
C TYR A 192 -15.30 -19.39 3.08
N GLN A 193 -16.24 -18.46 2.99
CA GLN A 193 -17.65 -18.71 3.35
C GLN A 193 -18.30 -19.73 2.41
N GLN A 194 -18.14 -19.58 1.09
CA GLN A 194 -18.63 -20.57 0.12
C GLN A 194 -17.97 -21.93 0.30
N GLN A 195 -16.68 -21.97 0.64
CA GLN A 195 -15.97 -23.22 0.89
C GLN A 195 -16.46 -23.89 2.19
N GLN A 196 -16.74 -23.13 3.24
CA GLN A 196 -17.34 -23.65 4.48
C GLN A 196 -18.76 -24.18 4.25
N GLU A 197 -19.61 -23.47 3.50
CA GLU A 197 -20.94 -23.94 3.11
C GLU A 197 -20.85 -25.21 2.25
N ARG A 198 -19.84 -25.32 1.39
CA ARG A 198 -19.55 -26.52 0.62
C ARG A 198 -19.11 -27.67 1.51
N TYR A 199 -18.25 -27.44 2.51
CA TYR A 199 -17.85 -28.47 3.49
C TYR A 199 -19.00 -28.90 4.40
N GLN A 200 -19.88 -27.99 4.80
CA GLN A 200 -21.07 -28.28 5.60
C GLN A 200 -22.12 -29.08 4.80
N SER A 201 -22.30 -28.77 3.51
CA SER A 201 -23.15 -29.57 2.62
C SER A 201 -22.55 -30.95 2.28
N TYR A 202 -21.22 -31.08 2.18
CA TYR A 202 -20.53 -32.38 2.08
C TYR A 202 -20.68 -33.23 3.36
N SER A 203 -20.64 -32.63 4.54
CA SER A 203 -20.80 -33.35 5.82
C SER A 203 -22.28 -33.71 6.11
N GLN A 204 -23.24 -32.91 5.63
CA GLN A 204 -24.67 -33.26 5.63
C GLN A 204 -25.06 -34.35 4.61
N SER A 205 -24.31 -34.49 3.51
CA SER A 205 -24.55 -35.55 2.52
C SER A 205 -23.92 -36.89 2.91
N GLN A 206 -22.82 -36.89 3.67
CA GLN A 206 -22.24 -38.13 4.22
C GLN A 206 -23.04 -38.73 5.39
N SER A 207 -23.88 -37.96 6.08
CA SER A 207 -24.73 -38.47 7.17
C SER A 207 -25.96 -39.28 6.70
N LYS A 208 -26.15 -39.43 5.37
CA LYS A 208 -27.19 -40.29 4.77
C LYS A 208 -26.67 -41.60 4.14
N SER A 209 -25.37 -41.87 4.18
CA SER A 209 -24.79 -43.10 3.64
C SER A 209 -23.95 -43.77 4.72
N GLN A 210 -24.40 -44.94 5.17
CA GLN A 210 -23.82 -45.72 6.26
C GLN A 210 -22.30 -45.93 6.15
N SER A 211 -21.65 -45.86 7.31
CA SER A 211 -20.84 -46.93 7.88
C SER A 211 -20.09 -47.81 6.88
N GLN A 212 -18.82 -47.50 6.61
CA GLN A 212 -17.70 -48.45 6.68
C GLN A 212 -16.39 -47.84 6.18
N SER A 213 -15.34 -48.16 6.94
CA SER A 213 -13.96 -48.37 6.50
C SER A 213 -13.01 -47.19 6.36
N GLN A 214 -12.05 -47.25 7.29
CA GLN A 214 -10.59 -47.26 7.08
C GLN A 214 -9.86 -45.96 6.73
N ASN A 215 -9.01 -45.58 7.69
CA ASN A 215 -7.65 -45.05 7.54
C ASN A 215 -7.20 -44.77 6.11
N ASN A 216 -6.91 -43.50 5.82
CA ASN A 216 -5.62 -43.10 5.26
C ASN A 216 -5.36 -41.62 5.50
N SER A 217 -4.51 -41.37 6.51
CA SER A 217 -3.97 -40.06 6.85
C SER A 217 -2.81 -39.76 5.90
N TYR A 218 -3.04 -38.97 4.86
CA TYR A 218 -1.95 -38.30 4.15
C TYR A 218 -1.74 -36.91 4.77
N ASN A 219 -0.68 -36.83 5.59
CA ASN A 219 -0.13 -35.61 6.15
C ASN A 219 0.46 -34.76 5.00
N PHE A 220 -0.11 -33.58 4.75
CA PHE A 220 0.56 -32.52 3.99
C PHE A 220 0.90 -31.37 4.94
N ASN A 221 2.11 -31.41 5.48
CA ASN A 221 2.67 -30.32 6.27
C ASN A 221 3.04 -29.16 5.33
N PHE A 222 2.16 -28.16 5.24
CA PHE A 222 2.57 -26.81 4.84
C PHE A 222 3.01 -26.06 6.09
N HIS A 223 4.32 -25.98 6.30
CA HIS A 223 4.91 -25.01 7.21
C HIS A 223 4.75 -23.61 6.60
N HIS A 224 3.65 -22.93 6.92
CA HIS A 224 3.57 -21.48 6.81
C HIS A 224 3.63 -20.90 8.21
N GLU A 225 4.78 -20.31 8.54
CA GLU A 225 4.95 -19.55 9.78
C GLU A 225 3.90 -18.45 9.89
N ASN A 226 3.16 -18.52 10.99
CA ASN A 226 2.09 -17.64 11.38
C ASN A 226 2.60 -16.27 11.79
N SER A 227 1.89 -15.23 11.35
CA SER A 227 1.61 -14.07 12.20
C SER A 227 0.31 -13.35 11.80
N PHE A 228 -0.79 -14.05 11.48
CA PHE A 228 -2.10 -13.42 11.27
C PHE A 228 -3.33 -14.30 11.61
N ASN A 229 -3.16 -15.40 12.35
CA ASN A 229 -4.30 -16.23 12.77
C ASN A 229 -4.64 -16.01 14.24
N SER A 230 -5.52 -15.03 14.49
CA SER A 230 -6.33 -15.02 15.72
C SER A 230 -7.79 -15.20 15.32
N PRO A 231 -8.45 -16.31 15.68
CA PRO A 231 -9.85 -16.60 15.34
C PRO A 231 -10.83 -15.48 15.72
N ASN A 232 -10.52 -14.72 16.78
CA ASN A 232 -11.34 -13.59 17.25
C ASN A 232 -11.35 -12.39 16.28
N TYR A 233 -10.28 -12.17 15.51
CA TYR A 233 -10.19 -11.03 14.60
C TYR A 233 -11.15 -11.16 13.40
N TYR A 234 -11.33 -12.38 12.89
CA TYR A 234 -12.21 -12.64 11.76
C TYR A 234 -13.69 -12.49 12.13
N GLN A 235 -14.05 -12.87 13.35
CA GLN A 235 -15.41 -12.69 13.86
C GLN A 235 -15.72 -11.19 14.06
N ASP A 236 -14.79 -10.43 14.65
CA ASP A 236 -14.92 -8.97 14.81
C ASP A 236 -15.01 -8.22 13.47
N ALA A 237 -14.23 -8.63 12.46
CA ALA A 237 -14.26 -8.00 11.14
C ALA A 237 -15.59 -8.27 10.40
N THR A 238 -16.13 -9.48 10.54
CA THR A 238 -17.43 -9.88 9.96
C THR A 238 -18.56 -9.08 10.61
N LEU A 239 -18.56 -8.97 11.94
CA LEU A 239 -19.47 -8.12 12.70
C LEU A 239 -19.43 -6.66 12.25
N ALA A 240 -18.23 -6.10 12.11
CA ALA A 240 -18.04 -4.71 11.71
C ALA A 240 -18.58 -4.44 10.30
N HIS A 241 -18.41 -5.39 9.38
CA HIS A 241 -18.98 -5.30 8.04
C HIS A 241 -20.50 -5.19 8.08
N HIS A 242 -21.19 -6.06 8.83
CA HIS A 242 -22.65 -6.04 8.89
C HIS A 242 -23.21 -4.80 9.59
N TYR A 243 -22.54 -4.28 10.63
CA TYR A 243 -22.93 -3.00 11.25
C TYR A 243 -22.83 -1.84 10.24
N ARG A 244 -21.77 -1.83 9.43
CA ARG A 244 -21.55 -0.79 8.40
C ARG A 244 -22.59 -0.84 7.28
N VAL A 245 -22.96 -2.03 6.80
CA VAL A 245 -24.02 -2.18 5.78
C VAL A 245 -25.35 -1.62 6.28
N LEU A 246 -25.62 -1.76 7.58
CA LEU A 246 -26.79 -1.16 8.23
C LEU A 246 -26.60 0.30 8.66
N GLU A 247 -25.52 0.97 8.23
CA GLU A 247 -25.18 2.35 8.60
C GLU A 247 -25.15 2.56 10.13
N LEU A 248 -24.65 1.57 10.88
CA LEU A 248 -24.57 1.56 12.35
C LEU A 248 -23.12 1.58 12.85
N GLN A 249 -22.95 2.06 14.09
CA GLN A 249 -21.69 1.93 14.81
C GLN A 249 -21.48 0.48 15.26
N TYR A 250 -20.21 0.11 15.44
CA TYR A 250 -19.85 -1.19 16.00
C TYR A 250 -20.43 -1.35 17.41
N ASN A 251 -20.94 -2.54 17.73
CA ASN A 251 -21.67 -2.84 18.98
C ASN A 251 -23.02 -2.12 19.16
N ALA A 252 -23.66 -1.67 18.07
CA ALA A 252 -25.02 -1.15 18.15
C ALA A 252 -26.01 -2.21 18.69
N SER A 253 -27.01 -1.76 19.45
CA SER A 253 -28.01 -2.63 20.06
C SER A 253 -28.95 -3.27 19.04
N LEU A 254 -29.57 -4.40 19.39
CA LEU A 254 -30.58 -5.06 18.54
C LEU A 254 -31.75 -4.13 18.17
N LYS A 255 -32.07 -3.17 19.05
CA LYS A 255 -33.08 -2.13 18.80
C LYS A 255 -32.65 -1.20 17.67
N GLU A 256 -31.40 -0.78 17.64
CA GLU A 256 -30.82 0.08 16.60
C GLU A 256 -30.65 -0.66 15.27
N VAL A 257 -30.24 -1.93 15.33
CA VAL A 257 -30.19 -2.85 14.16
C VAL A 257 -31.57 -2.96 13.50
N LYS A 258 -32.62 -3.26 14.27
CA LYS A 258 -34.00 -3.33 13.76
C LYS A 258 -34.50 -1.98 13.23
N ALA A 259 -34.13 -0.87 13.86
CA ALA A 259 -34.55 0.47 13.44
C ALA A 259 -33.92 0.89 12.10
N ASN A 260 -32.59 0.75 11.96
CA ASN A 260 -31.89 1.14 10.74
C ASN A 260 -32.16 0.19 9.57
N TYR A 261 -32.36 -1.11 9.81
CA TYR A 261 -32.83 -2.03 8.79
C TYR A 261 -34.14 -1.54 8.14
N ARG A 262 -35.16 -1.20 8.94
CA ARG A 262 -36.44 -0.69 8.39
C ARG A 262 -36.26 0.58 7.57
N LYS A 263 -35.39 1.49 8.03
CA LYS A 263 -35.06 2.74 7.32
C LYS A 263 -34.40 2.46 5.96
N LEU A 264 -33.44 1.55 5.92
CA LEU A 264 -32.68 1.19 4.73
C LEU A 264 -33.50 0.34 3.75
N ALA A 265 -34.26 -0.63 4.24
CA ALA A 265 -35.19 -1.42 3.44
C ALA A 265 -36.22 -0.50 2.75
N LYS A 266 -36.78 0.48 3.47
CA LYS A 266 -37.70 1.46 2.87
C LYS A 266 -37.01 2.38 1.86
N ARG A 267 -35.70 2.65 2.00
CA ARG A 267 -34.94 3.53 1.09
C ARG A 267 -34.54 2.81 -0.20
N TYR A 268 -34.13 1.54 -0.10
CA TYR A 268 -33.54 0.77 -1.18
C TYR A 268 -34.45 -0.35 -1.71
N HIS A 269 -35.74 -0.38 -1.34
CA HIS A 269 -36.68 -1.36 -1.88
C HIS A 269 -36.73 -1.28 -3.42
N PRO A 270 -36.63 -2.41 -4.16
CA PRO A 270 -36.63 -2.43 -5.62
C PRO A 270 -37.91 -1.81 -6.23
N ASP A 271 -39.06 -1.95 -5.57
CA ASP A 271 -40.32 -1.29 -5.97
C ASP A 271 -40.24 0.24 -6.02
N ARG A 272 -39.23 0.88 -5.43
CA ARG A 272 -39.05 2.34 -5.56
C ARG A 272 -38.47 2.76 -6.89
N VAL A 273 -37.82 1.83 -7.59
CA VAL A 273 -37.12 2.09 -8.84
C VAL A 273 -37.63 1.20 -9.98
N HIS A 274 -38.75 0.49 -9.79
CA HIS A 274 -39.32 -0.41 -10.80
C HIS A 274 -39.57 0.25 -12.17
N ASN A 275 -39.85 1.55 -12.20
CA ASN A 275 -40.03 2.35 -13.42
C ASN A 275 -38.75 3.04 -13.91
N LYS A 276 -37.57 2.67 -13.40
CA LYS A 276 -36.27 3.24 -13.77
C LYS A 276 -35.48 2.27 -14.64
N ASN A 277 -34.37 2.76 -15.20
CA ASN A 277 -33.48 1.97 -16.05
C ASN A 277 -33.00 0.69 -15.33
N GLN A 278 -32.86 -0.40 -16.06
CA GLN A 278 -32.59 -1.74 -15.55
C GLN A 278 -31.33 -1.81 -14.68
N SER A 279 -30.29 -1.04 -15.01
CA SER A 279 -29.07 -0.93 -14.19
C SER A 279 -29.33 -0.34 -12.80
N ILE A 280 -30.31 0.56 -12.66
CA ILE A 280 -30.71 1.15 -11.38
C ILE A 280 -31.52 0.14 -10.56
N VAL A 281 -32.38 -0.64 -11.22
CA VAL A 281 -33.14 -1.73 -10.58
C VAL A 281 -32.19 -2.80 -10.03
N GLU A 282 -31.19 -3.21 -10.82
CA GLU A 282 -30.17 -4.17 -10.41
C GLU A 282 -29.33 -3.66 -9.24
N LEU A 283 -28.92 -2.38 -9.26
CA LEU A 283 -28.18 -1.76 -8.17
C LEU A 283 -28.99 -1.75 -6.86
N TYR A 284 -30.27 -1.36 -6.92
CA TYR A 284 -31.16 -1.35 -5.76
C TYR A 284 -31.42 -2.77 -5.24
N THR A 285 -31.57 -3.74 -6.14
CA THR A 285 -31.78 -5.15 -5.79
C THR A 285 -30.56 -5.72 -5.06
N LYS A 286 -29.34 -5.52 -5.58
CA LYS A 286 -28.10 -5.95 -4.92
C LYS A 286 -27.93 -5.30 -3.55
N LYS A 287 -28.17 -4.00 -3.46
CA LYS A 287 -28.06 -3.27 -2.19
C LYS A 287 -29.10 -3.72 -1.17
N PHE A 288 -30.33 -4.02 -1.60
CA PHE A 288 -31.39 -4.54 -0.74
C PHE A 288 -31.04 -5.94 -0.19
N GLN A 289 -30.50 -6.82 -1.02
CA GLN A 289 -30.02 -8.15 -0.61
C GLN A 289 -28.88 -8.06 0.42
N GLU A 290 -27.93 -7.15 0.23
CA GLU A 290 -26.82 -6.91 1.17
C GLU A 290 -27.33 -6.42 2.54
N ILE A 291 -28.31 -5.50 2.54
CA ILE A 291 -28.98 -5.00 3.75
C ILE A 291 -29.73 -6.13 4.48
N GLN A 292 -30.45 -6.97 3.75
CA GLN A 292 -31.20 -8.09 4.32
C GLN A 292 -30.27 -9.14 4.94
N THR A 293 -29.19 -9.49 4.24
CA THR A 293 -28.18 -10.44 4.72
C THR A 293 -27.52 -9.94 6.00
N SER A 294 -27.18 -8.64 6.04
CA SER A 294 -26.54 -8.04 7.21
C SER A 294 -27.46 -7.90 8.42
N TYR A 295 -28.75 -7.66 8.18
CA TYR A 295 -29.75 -7.68 9.24
C TYR A 295 -29.90 -9.07 9.85
N GLN A 296 -30.01 -10.11 9.02
CA GLN A 296 -30.19 -11.48 9.50
C GLN A 296 -29.00 -11.93 10.35
N PHE A 297 -27.77 -11.68 9.87
CA PHE A 297 -26.55 -12.01 10.59
C PHE A 297 -26.47 -11.32 11.96
N LEU A 298 -26.69 -10.00 12.01
CA LEU A 298 -26.61 -9.25 13.28
C LEU A 298 -27.73 -9.59 14.24
N LYS A 299 -28.90 -9.95 13.72
CA LYS A 299 -30.02 -10.39 14.55
C LYS A 299 -29.68 -11.71 15.25
N GLU A 300 -29.19 -12.70 14.51
CA GLU A 300 -28.77 -14.00 15.07
C GLU A 300 -27.64 -13.83 16.09
N TYR A 301 -26.59 -13.09 15.73
CA TYR A 301 -25.46 -12.83 16.62
C TYR A 301 -25.84 -12.13 17.94
N LEU A 302 -26.79 -11.19 17.91
CA LEU A 302 -27.22 -10.45 19.10
C LEU A 302 -28.31 -11.17 19.91
N GLU A 303 -28.98 -12.18 19.34
CA GLU A 303 -29.98 -13.00 20.03
C GLU A 303 -29.34 -14.27 20.66
N GLU A 304 -28.19 -14.73 20.16
CA GLU A 304 -27.38 -15.81 20.75
C GLU A 304 -26.46 -15.36 21.92
N ARG A 305 -26.47 -14.06 22.26
CA ARG A 305 -25.60 -13.42 23.24
C ARG A 305 -26.35 -12.96 24.49
#